data_AF-A0A3S5XH02-F1
#
_entry.id   AF-A0A3S5XH02-F1
#
_cell.length_a   1.000
_cell.length_b   1.000
_cell.length_c   1.000
_cell.angle_alpha   90.00
_cell.angle_beta   90.00
_cell.angle_gamma   90.00
#
_symmetry.space_group_name_H-M   'P 1'
#
loop_
_entity.id
_entity.type
_entity.pdbx_description
1 polymer ?
#
loop_
_entity_poly.entity_id
_entity_poly.type
_entity_poly.pdbx_seq_one_letter_code
_entity_poly.pdbx_strand_id
1 'polypeptide(L)'
;EILGFLKAGPLTANTEVIIGVPAIYLDYVKSNVPSNVEVAAQNCYKAEKGAFTGEISPLMLKDIGVNWVILGHSERRQIFGESDELIAEKVEFALNNGLKVIACIGETLEEREAGKTEEVVFRQTQAIANKIKDWSNVVVAYEPVWAIGTGKTATPQQAQDVHSALRQWFIKNISDNVGNSI
;
A
#
# COMPACT_ATOMS: atom_id res chain seq x y z
N GLU A 1 19.77 8.69 12.42
CA GLU A 1 19.96 7.27 12.73
C GLU A 1 19.47 6.35 11.60
N ILE A 2 18.18 6.35 11.24
CA ILE A 2 17.62 5.47 10.18
C ILE A 2 18.38 5.57 8.85
N LEU A 3 18.64 6.78 8.34
CA LEU A 3 19.42 6.96 7.12
C LEU A 3 20.86 6.44 7.24
N GLY A 4 21.44 6.52 8.44
CA GLY A 4 22.77 5.96 8.71
C GLY A 4 22.75 4.43 8.64
N PHE A 5 21.74 3.80 9.24
CA PHE A 5 21.52 2.35 9.15
C PHE A 5 21.33 1.89 7.70
N LEU A 6 20.45 2.55 6.93
CA LEU A 6 20.18 2.19 5.54
C LEU A 6 21.42 2.33 4.64
N LYS A 7 22.28 3.33 4.91
CA LYS A 7 23.57 3.51 4.20
C LYS A 7 24.60 2.46 4.57
N ALA A 8 24.66 2.05 5.84
CA ALA A 8 25.60 1.05 6.32
C ALA A 8 25.21 -0.37 5.87
N GLY A 9 23.90 -0.65 5.77
CA GLY A 9 23.38 -1.98 5.45
C GLY A 9 23.54 -2.98 6.61
N PRO A 10 23.56 -4.29 6.33
CA PRO A 10 23.54 -4.91 5.01
C PRO A 10 22.15 -4.83 4.33
N LEU A 11 22.12 -4.49 3.04
CA LEU A 11 20.94 -4.60 2.18
C LEU A 11 21.26 -5.56 1.04
N THR A 12 20.43 -6.58 0.84
CA THR A 12 20.67 -7.55 -0.22
C THR A 12 20.14 -7.03 -1.56
N ALA A 13 20.83 -7.37 -2.66
CA ALA A 13 20.38 -7.00 -4.01
C ALA A 13 19.07 -7.71 -4.43
N ASN A 14 18.66 -8.76 -3.70
CA ASN A 14 17.43 -9.52 -3.95
C ASN A 14 16.22 -8.96 -3.18
N THR A 15 16.35 -7.82 -2.50
CA THR A 15 15.29 -7.21 -1.70
C THR A 15 15.05 -5.79 -2.17
N GLU A 16 13.82 -5.50 -2.60
CA GLU A 16 13.37 -4.11 -2.78
C GLU A 16 13.03 -3.53 -1.40
N VAL A 17 13.62 -2.38 -1.07
CA VAL A 17 13.39 -1.69 0.21
C VAL A 17 12.71 -0.36 -0.06
N ILE A 18 11.56 -0.15 0.57
CA ILE A 18 10.76 1.06 0.43
C ILE A 18 10.51 1.61 1.84
N ILE A 19 10.75 2.91 2.07
CA ILE A 19 10.48 3.56 3.35
C ILE A 19 9.30 4.54 3.24
N GLY A 20 8.27 4.32 4.07
CA GLY A 20 7.12 5.23 4.19
C GLY A 20 7.44 6.43 5.07
N VAL A 21 7.44 7.65 4.52
CA VAL A 21 7.94 8.85 5.18
C VAL A 21 6.82 9.90 5.33
N PRO A 22 6.69 10.56 6.51
CA PRO A 22 5.77 11.68 6.66
C PRO A 22 6.05 12.79 5.64
N ALA A 23 5.00 13.40 5.10
CA ALA A 23 5.10 14.30 3.96
C ALA A 23 6.13 15.44 4.13
N ILE A 24 6.22 16.00 5.34
CA ILE A 24 7.15 17.10 5.69
C ILE A 24 8.63 16.72 5.62
N TYR A 25 8.97 15.43 5.51
CA TYR A 25 10.34 14.92 5.44
C TYR A 25 10.66 14.22 4.12
N LEU A 26 9.72 14.13 3.17
CA LEU A 26 9.88 13.36 1.94
C LEU A 26 11.08 13.80 1.12
N ASP A 27 11.19 15.11 0.85
CA ASP A 27 12.27 15.67 0.03
C ASP A 27 13.65 15.47 0.67
N TYR A 28 13.76 15.78 1.97
CA TYR A 28 14.98 15.54 2.73
C TYR A 28 15.40 14.07 2.69
N VAL A 29 14.47 13.15 2.93
CA VAL A 29 14.78 11.71 2.94
C VAL A 29 15.13 11.23 1.53
N LYS A 30 14.37 11.59 0.50
CA LYS A 30 14.67 11.17 -0.88
C LYS A 30 16.03 11.66 -1.35
N SER A 31 16.45 12.85 -0.94
CA SER A 31 17.77 13.41 -1.24
C SER A 31 18.93 12.72 -0.50
N ASN A 32 18.66 12.01 0.59
CA ASN A 32 19.69 11.47 1.48
C ASN A 32 19.71 9.95 1.60
N VAL A 33 18.71 9.25 1.08
CA VAL A 33 18.61 7.79 1.11
C VAL A 33 19.59 7.17 0.08
N PRO A 34 20.20 5.99 0.33
CA PRO A 34 21.01 5.31 -0.67
C PRO A 34 20.17 4.93 -1.91
N SER A 35 20.82 4.82 -3.08
CA SER A 35 20.14 4.63 -4.37
C SER A 35 19.39 3.30 -4.52
N ASN A 36 19.67 2.32 -3.67
CA ASN A 36 18.99 1.01 -3.64
C ASN A 36 17.80 0.97 -2.66
N VAL A 37 17.39 2.11 -2.12
CA VAL A 37 16.22 2.24 -1.24
C VAL A 37 15.28 3.28 -1.82
N GLU A 38 14.02 2.89 -1.98
CA GLU A 38 12.95 3.75 -2.46
C GLU A 38 12.24 4.47 -1.31
N VAL A 39 11.59 5.58 -1.64
CA VAL A 39 10.80 6.38 -0.69
C VAL A 39 9.35 6.36 -1.12
N ALA A 40 8.46 6.15 -0.16
CA ALA A 40 7.01 6.22 -0.32
C ALA A 40 6.42 7.35 0.51
N ALA A 41 5.45 8.06 -0.08
CA ALA A 41 4.53 8.88 0.70
C ALA A 41 3.52 8.00 1.45
N GLN A 42 3.05 8.48 2.59
CA GLN A 42 2.09 7.73 3.42
C GLN A 42 0.62 7.89 2.97
N ASN A 43 0.33 8.86 2.10
CA ASN A 43 -0.97 9.08 1.47
C ASN A 43 -0.82 10.07 0.30
N CYS A 44 -1.78 10.09 -0.62
CA CYS A 44 -1.98 11.18 -1.58
C CYS A 44 -3.47 11.28 -1.96
N TYR A 45 -3.83 12.38 -2.63
CA TYR A 45 -5.21 12.60 -3.06
C TYR A 45 -5.47 12.16 -4.50
N LYS A 46 -6.76 12.02 -4.85
CA LYS A 46 -7.27 11.55 -6.15
C LYS A 46 -7.38 12.64 -7.21
N ALA A 47 -6.58 13.71 -7.11
CA ALA A 47 -6.64 14.84 -8.04
C ALA A 47 -5.27 15.51 -8.19
N GLU A 48 -5.05 16.13 -9.35
CA GLU A 48 -3.81 16.85 -9.66
C GLU A 48 -3.62 18.08 -8.77
N LYS A 49 -4.68 18.88 -8.67
CA LYS A 49 -4.77 20.16 -7.97
C LYS A 49 -6.23 20.52 -7.72
N GLY A 50 -6.46 21.45 -6.80
CA GLY A 50 -7.80 21.97 -6.52
C GLY A 50 -7.90 22.57 -5.13
N ALA A 51 -9.13 22.84 -4.69
CA ALA A 51 -9.43 23.36 -3.36
C ALA A 51 -9.40 22.23 -2.31
N PHE A 52 -8.24 21.60 -2.13
CA PHE A 52 -8.01 20.47 -1.22
C PHE A 52 -6.93 20.83 -0.18
N THR A 53 -7.19 21.86 0.62
CA THR A 53 -6.23 22.35 1.62
C THR A 53 -5.76 21.22 2.53
N GLY A 54 -4.44 20.99 2.58
CA GLY A 54 -3.80 19.96 3.41
C GLY A 54 -3.44 18.68 2.67
N GLU A 55 -3.99 18.44 1.47
CA GLU A 55 -3.67 17.27 0.67
C GLU A 55 -2.45 17.49 -0.24
N ILE A 56 -1.82 16.39 -0.65
CA ILE A 56 -0.74 16.36 -1.64
C ILE A 56 -1.14 15.47 -2.83
N SER A 57 -0.73 15.85 -4.04
CA SER A 57 -1.06 15.08 -5.25
C SER A 57 0.09 14.14 -5.66
N PRO A 58 -0.20 13.08 -6.44
CA PRO A 58 0.83 12.27 -7.06
C PRO A 58 1.89 13.06 -7.84
N LEU A 59 1.49 14.16 -8.49
CA LEU A 59 2.43 14.97 -9.27
C LEU A 59 3.42 15.71 -8.37
N MET A 60 2.99 16.20 -7.21
CA MET A 60 3.90 16.80 -6.23
C MET A 60 4.93 15.79 -5.72
N LEU A 61 4.53 14.53 -5.54
CA LEU A 61 5.44 13.46 -5.16
C LEU A 61 6.47 13.16 -6.25
N LYS A 62 6.02 13.08 -7.51
CA LYS A 62 6.90 12.90 -8.67
C LYS A 62 7.91 14.04 -8.83
N ASP A 63 7.49 15.27 -8.58
CA ASP A 63 8.33 16.48 -8.69
C ASP A 63 9.58 16.39 -7.80
N ILE A 64 9.44 15.81 -6.60
CA ILE A 64 10.56 15.58 -5.66
C ILE A 64 11.20 14.19 -5.81
N GLY A 65 10.90 13.45 -6.88
CA GLY A 65 11.48 12.14 -7.16
C GLY A 65 10.96 10.99 -6.28
N VAL A 66 9.85 11.18 -5.56
CA VAL A 66 9.17 10.13 -4.81
C VAL A 66 8.25 9.36 -5.75
N ASN A 67 8.48 8.04 -5.86
CA ASN A 67 7.82 7.19 -6.87
C ASN A 67 6.83 6.19 -6.28
N TRP A 68 6.72 6.10 -4.96
CA TRP A 68 5.80 5.19 -4.27
C TRP A 68 4.81 5.94 -3.39
N VAL A 69 3.63 5.35 -3.18
CA VAL A 69 2.66 5.83 -2.20
C VAL A 69 1.93 4.65 -1.53
N ILE A 70 1.71 4.76 -0.21
CA ILE A 70 0.87 3.86 0.56
C ILE A 70 -0.56 4.37 0.51
N LEU A 71 -1.51 3.51 0.12
CA LEU A 71 -2.92 3.86 0.00
C LEU A 71 -3.81 2.81 0.64
N GLY A 72 -4.87 3.27 1.28
CA GLY A 72 -5.81 2.39 1.97
C GLY A 72 -5.28 1.79 3.28
N HIS A 73 -4.25 2.39 3.88
CA HIS A 73 -3.77 1.97 5.20
C HIS A 73 -4.92 1.94 6.23
N SER A 74 -4.88 0.99 7.16
CA SER A 74 -5.96 0.76 8.13
C SER A 74 -6.35 2.03 8.91
N GLU A 75 -5.38 2.85 9.30
CA GLU A 75 -5.62 4.14 9.98
C GLU A 75 -6.44 5.09 9.11
N ARG A 76 -6.14 5.18 7.79
CA ARG A 76 -6.90 6.02 6.85
C ARG A 76 -8.36 5.54 6.75
N ARG A 77 -8.57 4.22 6.73
CA ARG A 77 -9.91 3.62 6.67
C ARG A 77 -10.69 3.84 7.97
N GLN A 78 -10.09 3.53 9.12
CA GLN A 78 -10.80 3.46 10.40
C GLN A 78 -10.91 4.82 11.10
N ILE A 79 -9.84 5.63 11.07
CA ILE A 79 -9.81 6.92 11.78
C ILE A 79 -10.35 8.03 10.89
N PHE A 80 -10.03 8.00 9.61
CA PHE A 80 -10.37 9.08 8.67
C PHE A 80 -11.49 8.72 7.69
N GLY A 81 -12.05 7.50 7.78
CA GLY A 81 -13.24 7.11 7.03
C GLY A 81 -13.03 6.97 5.52
N GLU A 82 -11.81 6.69 5.05
CA GLU A 82 -11.58 6.48 3.62
C GLU A 82 -12.25 5.17 3.15
N SER A 83 -13.25 5.31 2.27
CA SER A 83 -14.00 4.18 1.72
C SER A 83 -13.20 3.41 0.66
N ASP A 84 -13.63 2.19 0.35
CA ASP A 84 -13.05 1.37 -0.72
C ASP A 84 -13.07 2.09 -2.06
N GLU A 85 -14.14 2.82 -2.37
CA GLU A 85 -14.31 3.57 -3.60
C GLU A 85 -13.30 4.72 -3.67
N LEU A 86 -13.16 5.50 -2.60
CA LEU A 86 -12.18 6.59 -2.55
C LEU A 86 -10.76 6.06 -2.69
N ILE A 87 -10.44 4.95 -2.02
CA ILE A 87 -9.12 4.34 -2.10
C ILE A 87 -8.87 3.83 -3.53
N ALA A 88 -9.82 3.16 -4.15
CA ALA A 88 -9.69 2.70 -5.53
C ALA A 88 -9.47 3.86 -6.52
N GLU A 89 -10.15 4.99 -6.34
CA GLU A 89 -9.92 6.22 -7.11
C GLU A 89 -8.53 6.81 -6.88
N LYS A 90 -8.03 6.80 -5.63
CA LYS A 90 -6.65 7.23 -5.34
C LYS A 90 -5.62 6.30 -6.00
N VAL A 91 -5.82 4.99 -5.95
CA VAL A 91 -4.93 4.00 -6.56
C VAL A 91 -4.86 4.21 -8.08
N GLU A 92 -6.02 4.30 -8.74
CA GLU A 92 -6.11 4.58 -10.17
C GLU A 92 -5.41 5.89 -10.53
N PHE A 93 -5.67 6.96 -9.78
CA PHE A 93 -5.08 8.26 -10.06
C PHE A 93 -3.55 8.27 -9.84
N ALA A 94 -3.05 7.61 -8.78
CA ALA A 94 -1.61 7.50 -8.51
C ALA A 94 -0.88 6.74 -9.63
N LEU A 95 -1.41 5.60 -10.06
CA LEU A 95 -0.83 4.79 -11.15
C LEU A 95 -0.85 5.53 -12.49
N ASN A 96 -1.96 6.19 -12.83
CA ASN A 96 -2.08 6.99 -14.06
C ASN A 96 -1.09 8.17 -14.11
N ASN A 97 -0.57 8.60 -12.95
CA ASN A 97 0.44 9.65 -12.84
C ASN A 97 1.85 9.08 -12.56
N GLY A 98 2.06 7.78 -12.82
CA GLY A 98 3.38 7.15 -12.80
C GLY A 98 3.98 6.96 -11.41
N LEU A 99 3.14 6.90 -10.38
CA LEU A 99 3.52 6.33 -9.08
C LEU A 99 3.28 4.82 -9.08
N LYS A 100 4.06 4.14 -8.24
CA LYS A 100 3.79 2.78 -7.78
C LYS A 100 3.01 2.82 -6.47
N VAL A 101 2.21 1.81 -6.19
CA VAL A 101 1.27 1.83 -5.06
C VAL A 101 1.49 0.62 -4.15
N ILE A 102 1.58 0.89 -2.85
CA ILE A 102 1.40 -0.12 -1.80
C ILE A 102 -0.06 -0.02 -1.37
N ALA A 103 -0.89 -0.96 -1.82
CA ALA A 103 -2.33 -0.99 -1.57
C ALA A 103 -2.62 -1.85 -0.34
N CYS A 104 -3.03 -1.22 0.76
CA CYS A 104 -3.31 -1.92 2.00
C CYS A 104 -4.76 -2.44 2.06
N ILE A 105 -4.89 -3.68 2.52
CA ILE A 105 -6.16 -4.38 2.77
C ILE A 105 -6.07 -5.16 4.09
N GLY A 106 -7.20 -5.41 4.72
CA GLY A 106 -7.26 -6.16 5.97
C GLY A 106 -8.58 -6.02 6.69
N GLU A 107 -8.84 -7.00 7.54
CA GLU A 107 -10.05 -7.12 8.37
C GLU A 107 -9.81 -6.61 9.80
N THR A 108 -10.88 -6.16 10.46
CA THR A 108 -10.88 -5.86 11.90
C THR A 108 -10.91 -7.12 12.76
N LEU A 109 -10.70 -6.99 14.07
CA LEU A 109 -10.80 -8.13 14.98
C LEU A 109 -12.19 -8.76 14.94
N GLU A 110 -13.22 -7.92 14.95
CA GLU A 110 -14.62 -8.33 14.92
C GLU A 110 -14.97 -9.06 13.64
N GLU A 111 -14.47 -8.58 12.50
CA GLU A 111 -14.66 -9.24 11.20
C GLU A 111 -13.97 -10.60 11.17
N ARG A 112 -12.77 -10.72 11.74
CA ARG A 112 -12.06 -12.00 11.85
C ARG A 112 -12.78 -12.98 12.75
N GLU A 113 -13.20 -12.56 13.93
CA GLU A 113 -13.93 -13.39 14.89
C GLU A 113 -15.30 -13.84 14.34
N ALA A 114 -15.87 -13.06 13.42
CA ALA A 114 -17.06 -13.42 12.66
C ALA A 114 -16.79 -14.31 11.43
N GLY A 115 -15.55 -14.70 11.16
CA GLY A 115 -15.17 -15.54 10.01
C GLY A 115 -15.24 -14.82 8.66
N LYS A 116 -15.12 -13.49 8.62
CA LYS A 116 -15.30 -12.65 7.42
C LYS A 116 -14.00 -12.18 6.77
N THR A 117 -12.84 -12.69 7.19
CA THR A 117 -11.54 -12.25 6.66
C THR A 117 -11.50 -12.24 5.13
N GLU A 118 -11.88 -13.36 4.48
CA GLU A 118 -11.90 -13.45 3.02
C GLU A 118 -12.89 -12.49 2.37
N GLU A 119 -14.11 -12.39 2.91
CA GLU A 119 -15.13 -11.45 2.40
C GLU A 119 -14.60 -10.01 2.39
N VAL A 120 -13.94 -9.59 3.46
CA VAL A 120 -13.41 -8.24 3.62
C VAL A 120 -12.25 -7.99 2.67
N VAL A 121 -11.23 -8.84 2.67
CA VAL A 121 -10.03 -8.62 1.84
C VAL A 121 -10.37 -8.74 0.34
N PHE A 122 -11.31 -9.61 -0.04
CA PHE A 122 -11.77 -9.71 -1.43
C PHE A 122 -12.60 -8.51 -1.85
N ARG A 123 -13.49 -8.00 -1.00
CA ARG A 123 -14.25 -6.77 -1.28
C ARG A 123 -13.32 -5.57 -1.52
N GLN A 124 -12.35 -5.37 -0.62
CA GLN A 124 -11.38 -4.28 -0.72
C GLN A 124 -10.51 -4.42 -1.97
N THR A 125 -10.04 -5.64 -2.28
CA THR A 125 -9.24 -5.92 -3.49
C THR A 125 -10.07 -5.74 -4.77
N GLN A 126 -11.33 -6.17 -4.76
CA GLN A 126 -12.26 -6.03 -5.89
C GLN A 126 -12.51 -4.55 -6.23
N ALA A 127 -12.64 -3.68 -5.23
CA ALA A 127 -12.83 -2.25 -5.45
C ALA A 127 -11.67 -1.65 -6.26
N ILE A 128 -10.42 -2.03 -5.94
CA ILE A 128 -9.23 -1.62 -6.69
C ILE A 128 -9.24 -2.24 -8.10
N ALA A 129 -9.51 -3.54 -8.22
CA ALA A 129 -9.58 -4.26 -9.50
C ALA A 129 -10.65 -3.74 -10.48
N ASN A 130 -11.70 -3.10 -9.95
CA ASN A 130 -12.72 -2.44 -10.76
C ASN A 130 -12.19 -1.19 -11.47
N LYS A 131 -11.15 -0.54 -10.91
CA LYS A 131 -10.56 0.68 -11.46
C LYS A 131 -9.29 0.44 -12.26
N ILE A 132 -8.50 -0.57 -11.91
CA ILE A 132 -7.22 -0.83 -12.57
C ILE A 132 -7.20 -2.18 -13.29
N LYS A 133 -6.38 -2.28 -14.32
CA LYS A 133 -6.16 -3.54 -15.08
C LYS A 133 -4.71 -4.00 -15.02
N ASP A 134 -3.77 -3.07 -14.97
CA ASP A 134 -2.36 -3.36 -14.79
C ASP A 134 -1.98 -3.30 -13.32
N TRP A 135 -1.38 -4.38 -12.83
CA TRP A 135 -0.93 -4.56 -11.45
C TRP A 135 0.59 -4.56 -11.32
N SER A 136 1.33 -4.33 -12.42
CA SER A 136 2.80 -4.38 -12.46
C SER A 136 3.50 -3.39 -11.53
N ASN A 137 2.80 -2.31 -11.15
CA ASN A 137 3.27 -1.26 -10.25
C ASN A 137 2.49 -1.23 -8.92
N VAL A 138 1.88 -2.35 -8.53
CA VAL A 138 1.09 -2.48 -7.30
C VAL A 138 1.66 -3.59 -6.43
N VAL A 139 1.89 -3.28 -5.16
CA VAL A 139 2.13 -4.26 -4.09
C VAL A 139 0.89 -4.29 -3.22
N VAL A 140 0.34 -5.47 -2.97
CA VAL A 140 -0.79 -5.65 -2.04
C VAL A 140 -0.23 -5.95 -0.66
N ALA A 141 -0.51 -5.07 0.30
CA ALA A 141 -0.14 -5.25 1.69
C ALA A 141 -1.36 -5.77 2.47
N TYR A 142 -1.36 -7.06 2.81
CA TYR A 142 -2.32 -7.61 3.76
C TYR A 142 -1.89 -7.29 5.19
N GLU A 143 -2.67 -6.45 5.86
CA GLU A 143 -2.39 -5.96 7.21
C GLU A 143 -3.62 -6.19 8.10
N PRO A 144 -3.72 -7.33 8.81
CA PRO A 144 -4.81 -7.56 9.73
C PRO A 144 -4.84 -6.45 10.79
N VAL A 145 -5.93 -5.67 10.83
CA VAL A 145 -5.98 -4.40 11.59
C VAL A 145 -5.72 -4.65 13.08
N TRP A 146 -6.17 -5.79 13.58
CA TRP A 146 -6.02 -6.23 14.96
C TRP A 146 -4.56 -6.57 15.36
N ALA A 147 -3.65 -6.72 14.39
CA ALA A 147 -2.23 -6.96 14.64
C ALA A 147 -1.37 -5.68 14.58
N ILE A 148 -1.96 -4.53 14.23
CA ILE A 148 -1.24 -3.26 14.08
C ILE A 148 -1.15 -2.56 15.44
N GLY A 149 0.07 -2.49 15.99
CA GLY A 149 0.35 -1.75 17.24
C GLY A 149 -0.27 -2.33 18.52
N THR A 150 -0.89 -3.51 18.45
CA THR A 150 -1.57 -4.15 19.60
C THR A 150 -0.70 -5.12 20.38
N GLY A 151 0.50 -5.47 19.85
CA GLY A 151 1.35 -6.53 20.38
C GLY A 151 0.84 -7.95 20.09
N LYS A 152 -0.34 -8.10 19.49
CA LYS A 152 -0.81 -9.36 18.91
C LYS A 152 -0.28 -9.47 17.49
N THR A 153 0.22 -10.63 17.11
CA THR A 153 0.71 -10.89 15.75
C THR A 153 -0.07 -12.05 15.14
N ALA A 154 -0.38 -11.96 13.85
CA ALA A 154 -0.88 -13.09 13.12
C ALA A 154 0.18 -14.20 13.12
N THR A 155 -0.25 -15.44 13.32
CA THR A 155 0.68 -16.56 13.16
C THR A 155 1.11 -16.67 11.70
N PRO A 156 2.29 -17.23 11.39
CA PRO A 156 2.72 -17.44 10.01
C PRO A 156 1.69 -18.20 9.16
N GLN A 157 1.00 -19.18 9.76
CA GLN A 157 -0.05 -19.92 9.07
C GLN A 157 -1.26 -19.04 8.75
N GLN A 158 -1.71 -18.21 9.69
CA GLN A 158 -2.82 -17.28 9.46
C GLN A 158 -2.53 -16.29 8.33
N ALA A 159 -1.30 -15.79 8.24
CA ALA A 159 -0.88 -14.93 7.14
C ALA A 159 -0.83 -15.71 5.82
N GLN A 160 -0.25 -16.92 5.83
CA GLN A 160 -0.14 -17.77 4.64
C GLN A 160 -1.50 -18.15 4.06
N ASP A 161 -2.49 -18.48 4.90
CA ASP A 161 -3.84 -18.84 4.46
C ASP A 161 -4.48 -17.70 3.69
N VAL A 162 -4.43 -16.47 4.23
CA VAL A 162 -5.00 -15.29 3.56
C VAL A 162 -4.23 -14.92 2.30
N HIS A 163 -2.89 -14.97 2.32
CA HIS A 163 -2.08 -14.71 1.12
C HIS A 163 -2.37 -15.74 0.01
N SER A 164 -2.54 -17.01 0.38
CA SER A 164 -2.92 -18.07 -0.56
C SER A 164 -4.29 -17.78 -1.18
N ALA A 165 -5.29 -17.46 -0.35
CA ALA A 165 -6.63 -17.12 -0.79
C ALA A 165 -6.66 -15.88 -1.72
N LEU A 166 -5.89 -14.84 -1.39
CA LEU A 166 -5.73 -13.65 -2.23
C LEU A 166 -5.11 -13.98 -3.60
N ARG A 167 -4.02 -14.76 -3.65
CA ARG A 167 -3.44 -15.19 -4.93
C ARG A 167 -4.44 -15.98 -5.78
N GLN A 168 -5.19 -16.90 -5.17
CA GLN A 168 -6.25 -17.63 -5.88
C GLN A 168 -7.36 -16.71 -6.39
N TRP A 169 -7.72 -15.68 -5.61
CA TRP A 169 -8.65 -14.66 -6.05
C TRP A 169 -8.11 -13.89 -7.26
N PHE A 170 -6.83 -13.51 -7.28
CA PHE A 170 -6.20 -12.83 -8.43
C PHE A 170 -6.16 -13.71 -9.67
N ILE A 171 -5.79 -14.99 -9.53
CA ILE A 171 -5.80 -15.97 -10.62
C ILE A 171 -7.20 -16.03 -11.26
N LYS A 172 -8.23 -16.19 -10.43
CA LYS A 172 -9.62 -16.35 -10.88
C LYS A 172 -10.21 -15.10 -11.52
N ASN A 173 -9.94 -13.92 -10.95
CA ASN A 173 -10.66 -12.69 -11.30
C ASN A 173 -9.85 -11.73 -12.18
N ILE A 174 -8.52 -11.87 -12.24
CA ILE A 174 -7.63 -10.97 -13.00
C ILE A 174 -6.87 -11.76 -14.06
N SER A 175 -5.91 -12.60 -13.66
CA SER A 175 -5.19 -13.53 -14.54
C SER A 175 -4.20 -14.39 -13.74
N ASP A 176 -3.85 -15.54 -14.29
CA ASP A 176 -2.78 -16.40 -13.77
C ASP A 176 -1.46 -15.65 -13.57
N ASN A 177 -1.08 -14.80 -14.52
CA ASN A 177 0.17 -14.04 -14.46
C ASN A 177 0.20 -13.10 -13.26
N VAL A 178 -0.86 -12.32 -13.04
CA VAL A 178 -0.95 -11.38 -11.91
C VAL A 178 -0.97 -12.14 -10.58
N GLY A 179 -1.76 -13.21 -10.47
CA GLY A 179 -1.86 -13.98 -9.24
C GLY A 179 -0.58 -14.74 -8.86
N ASN A 180 0.31 -15.02 -9.82
CA ASN A 180 1.62 -15.60 -9.56
C ASN A 180 2.71 -14.56 -9.28
N SER A 181 2.47 -13.27 -9.58
CA SER A 181 3.44 -12.18 -9.36
C SER A 181 3.19 -11.36 -8.09
N ILE A 182 1.98 -11.41 -7.54
CA ILE A 182 1.57 -10.70 -6.31
C ILE A 182 1.76 -11.56 -5.05
#